data_AF-A0A257L4J7-F1
#
_entry.id   AF-A0A257L4J7-F1
#
_cell.length_a   1.000
_cell.length_b   1.000
_cell.length_c   1.000
_cell.angle_alpha   90.00
_cell.angle_beta   90.00
_cell.angle_gamma   90.00
#
_symmetry.space_group_name_H-M   'P 1'
#
loop_
_entity.id
_entity.type
_entity.pdbx_description
1 polymer ?
#
loop_
_entity_poly.entity_id
_entity_poly.type
_entity_poly.pdbx_seq_one_letter_code
_entity_poly.pdbx_strand_id
1 'polypeptide(L)'
;MVFCLLFKNCIKFLTMKKRLNFIVLNVAILLALGISFQSFSQTPCSADLHAVFGNSSTDKPVVLNRLGTSPQFGEIPKHTAQAAYNHLKTVHKKNAHDSKSEIDNYLRALGYTGLLDPEFGPSKITPEFLPKGKIGWMGAYARGHKYKWSILGREFETFRIASKDGSCYAYIMKKCGNAFYDPSPREAAQAEAAALAFKNKPKVVCATQTINFSGNGKIQATDVLNTTKNLPVVASYNGKSLCLGDFTVPVRLTYEMTASGEVNYSKVVQVCDYGNGVPATANINMPLLLNYNLGSSDVSIGEDGKMTMVINNKQFKALKKVYKACPTDVASSPENKTMTANKVNTASVASPATVLSAAGDGQNCVKQTLNIAGNAVTEDISSKTSTNEVTIIGMYTKTGKLQKGETANKYLCLGSYNVPAKSSLQYALKGNSKLSHILEVCDTGNVNPNESLNADMKLTNNFTKQETMIGDYGRIYRTLSKSEYKKLGKVFKRCCSDGSSKSKCY
;
A
#
# COMPACT_ATOMS: atom_id res chain seq x y z
N MET A 1 -54.66 0.39 -33.83
CA MET A 1 -54.63 0.23 -32.36
C MET A 1 -53.17 0.18 -31.94
N VAL A 2 -52.51 1.30 -31.57
CA VAL A 2 -52.69 2.08 -30.31
C VAL A 2 -52.42 1.13 -29.14
N PHE A 3 -51.25 1.11 -28.48
CA PHE A 3 -50.64 2.19 -27.69
C PHE A 3 -49.11 2.13 -27.68
N CYS A 4 -48.51 3.31 -27.79
CA CYS A 4 -47.12 3.69 -27.52
C CYS A 4 -47.08 4.40 -26.15
N LEU A 5 -45.87 4.76 -25.65
CA LEU A 5 -45.55 5.58 -24.44
C LEU A 5 -45.15 4.75 -23.20
N LEU A 6 -44.07 4.99 -22.43
CA LEU A 6 -42.95 5.95 -22.34
C LEU A 6 -41.91 5.25 -21.42
N PHE A 7 -40.59 5.31 -21.58
CA PHE A 7 -39.68 6.43 -21.27
C PHE A 7 -38.33 6.09 -21.93
N LYS A 8 -37.92 6.79 -22.99
CA LYS A 8 -37.09 8.02 -23.04
C LYS A 8 -35.58 7.82 -22.76
N ASN A 9 -34.88 7.73 -23.89
CA ASN A 9 -33.68 8.47 -24.31
C ASN A 9 -32.35 8.24 -23.59
N CYS A 10 -31.43 7.62 -24.32
CA CYS A 10 -29.99 7.78 -24.20
C CYS A 10 -29.44 8.24 -25.58
N ILE A 11 -28.31 8.98 -25.58
CA ILE A 11 -27.49 9.39 -26.75
C ILE A 11 -28.05 10.68 -27.44
N LYS A 12 -27.38 11.84 -27.62
CA LYS A 12 -25.95 12.23 -27.78
C LYS A 12 -25.78 13.78 -27.64
N PHE A 13 -24.54 14.20 -27.35
CA PHE A 13 -23.82 15.41 -27.82
C PHE A 13 -23.93 16.81 -27.13
N LEU A 14 -22.72 17.33 -26.83
CA LEU A 14 -22.19 18.72 -26.85
C LEU A 14 -22.51 19.73 -25.72
N THR A 15 -21.47 20.12 -24.97
CA THR A 15 -20.93 21.51 -24.79
C THR A 15 -20.40 21.82 -23.39
N MET A 16 -19.19 22.39 -23.34
CA MET A 16 -18.55 22.94 -22.14
C MET A 16 -19.24 24.22 -21.66
N LYS A 17 -19.52 24.35 -20.35
CA LYS A 17 -19.19 25.55 -19.54
C LYS A 17 -19.64 25.44 -18.07
N LYS A 18 -18.65 25.66 -17.20
CA LYS A 18 -18.68 26.41 -15.93
C LYS A 18 -19.47 25.87 -14.71
N ARG A 19 -18.64 25.59 -13.68
CA ARG A 19 -18.83 25.81 -12.22
C ARG A 19 -19.82 24.83 -11.57
N LEU A 20 -19.56 24.16 -10.44
CA LEU A 20 -18.95 24.53 -9.15
C LEU A 20 -19.08 23.19 -8.35
N ASN A 21 -18.09 22.48 -7.79
CA ASN A 21 -17.27 22.69 -6.59
C ASN A 21 -16.73 21.26 -6.28
N PHE A 22 -15.42 21.07 -6.14
CA PHE A 22 -14.72 21.04 -4.85
C PHE A 22 -15.17 19.92 -3.91
N ILE A 23 -14.24 18.97 -3.71
CA ILE A 23 -13.97 18.06 -2.58
C ILE A 23 -13.60 16.69 -3.16
N VAL A 24 -12.50 16.11 -2.67
CA VAL A 24 -11.89 14.81 -3.04
C VAL A 24 -10.93 14.83 -4.24
N LEU A 25 -9.77 15.50 -4.08
CA LEU A 25 -8.46 14.96 -4.47
C LEU A 25 -7.36 15.83 -3.84
N ASN A 26 -6.27 15.21 -3.38
CA ASN A 26 -5.12 15.77 -2.63
C ASN A 26 -5.20 15.65 -1.09
N VAL A 27 -5.05 14.41 -0.59
CA VAL A 27 -4.45 14.15 0.74
C VAL A 27 -3.24 13.23 0.52
N ALA A 28 -2.24 13.77 -0.15
CA ALA A 28 -0.87 13.27 -0.21
C ALA A 28 -0.04 14.48 -0.65
N ILE A 29 1.09 14.73 0.02
CA ILE A 29 1.89 15.98 -0.01
C ILE A 29 1.39 17.04 1.00
N LEU A 30 1.41 16.71 2.28
CA LEU A 30 1.40 17.70 3.37
C LEU A 30 2.13 17.13 4.60
N LEU A 31 3.42 16.81 4.40
CA LEU A 31 4.38 16.53 5.48
C LEU A 31 5.83 16.73 4.99
N ALA A 32 6.04 17.80 4.22
CA ALA A 32 7.36 18.27 3.78
C ALA A 32 7.43 19.81 3.73
N LEU A 33 6.78 20.48 4.69
CA LEU A 33 7.04 21.88 5.02
C LEU A 33 7.49 21.96 6.49
N GLY A 34 8.54 21.20 6.80
CA GLY A 34 9.47 21.66 7.81
C GLY A 34 10.13 22.90 7.24
N ILE A 35 9.83 24.07 7.79
CA ILE A 35 10.61 25.28 7.58
C ILE A 35 11.98 24.98 8.20
N SER A 36 12.85 24.35 7.41
CA SER A 36 14.26 24.36 7.70
C SER A 36 14.72 25.80 7.51
N PHE A 37 14.82 26.54 8.62
CA PHE A 37 15.75 27.64 8.71
C PHE A 37 17.15 27.04 8.53
N GLN A 38 17.57 26.85 7.28
CA GLN A 38 18.96 26.67 6.99
C GLN A 38 19.64 28.00 7.30
N SER A 39 20.20 28.08 8.50
CA SER A 39 21.23 29.03 8.84
C SER A 39 22.45 28.70 7.97
N PHE A 40 22.42 29.13 6.71
CA PHE A 40 23.65 29.25 5.95
C PHE A 40 24.46 30.34 6.64
N SER A 41 25.49 29.92 7.35
CA SER A 41 26.65 30.76 7.59
C SER A 41 27.07 31.30 6.22
N GLN A 42 27.01 32.62 6.05
CA GLN A 42 27.60 33.23 4.87
C GLN A 42 29.12 33.11 5.02
N THR A 43 29.79 32.51 4.04
CA THR A 43 31.18 32.88 3.74
C THR A 43 31.20 34.40 3.56
N PRO A 44 32.22 35.15 4.04
CA PRO A 44 32.19 36.61 3.95
C PRO A 44 32.04 37.06 2.49
N CYS A 45 30.83 37.42 2.10
CA CYS A 45 30.60 38.20 0.90
C CYS A 45 30.90 39.64 1.23
N SER A 46 32.16 40.01 1.09
CA SER A 46 32.58 41.34 1.50
C SER A 46 33.37 42.07 0.44
N ALA A 47 34.21 41.45 -0.38
CA ALA A 47 35.03 42.24 -1.31
C ALA A 47 34.19 43.04 -2.31
N ASP A 48 33.34 42.37 -3.11
CA ASP A 48 32.63 43.03 -4.21
C ASP A 48 31.38 43.80 -3.73
N LEU A 49 30.64 43.28 -2.74
CA LEU A 49 29.52 44.01 -2.14
C LEU A 49 29.99 45.19 -1.29
N HIS A 50 31.09 45.09 -0.52
CA HIS A 50 31.62 46.25 0.20
C HIS A 50 32.26 47.25 -0.78
N ALA A 51 32.82 46.81 -1.91
CA ALA A 51 33.31 47.71 -2.94
C ALA A 51 32.16 48.52 -3.58
N VAL A 52 30.98 47.94 -3.75
CA VAL A 52 29.82 48.60 -4.37
C VAL A 52 29.02 49.45 -3.38
N PHE A 53 28.74 48.93 -2.18
CA PHE A 53 27.87 49.59 -1.20
C PHE A 53 28.63 50.32 -0.09
N GLY A 54 29.84 49.87 0.24
CA GLY A 54 30.64 50.35 1.36
C GLY A 54 30.67 49.41 2.57
N ASN A 55 31.68 49.57 3.42
CA ASN A 55 31.74 48.95 4.75
C ASN A 55 30.66 49.51 5.68
N SER A 56 30.48 48.94 6.87
CA SER A 56 29.63 49.55 7.90
C SER A 56 30.07 50.98 8.21
N SER A 57 29.13 51.92 8.25
CA SER A 57 29.41 53.33 8.58
C SER A 57 29.14 53.60 10.07
N THR A 58 29.99 54.44 10.67
CA THR A 58 29.78 55.01 12.01
C THR A 58 28.87 56.24 12.01
N ASP A 59 28.48 56.72 10.84
CA ASP A 59 27.57 57.86 10.71
C ASP A 59 26.20 57.53 11.28
N LYS A 60 25.50 58.56 11.77
CA LYS A 60 24.12 58.39 12.24
C LYS A 60 23.22 57.96 11.07
N PRO A 61 22.58 56.77 11.12
CA PRO A 61 21.76 56.30 10.02
C PRO A 61 20.50 57.15 9.85
N VAL A 62 20.09 57.34 8.60
CA VAL A 62 18.84 58.05 8.28
C VAL A 62 17.64 57.13 8.50
N VAL A 63 16.67 57.60 9.28
CA VAL A 63 15.43 56.84 9.55
C VAL A 63 14.49 56.90 8.35
N LEU A 64 14.18 55.74 7.77
CA LEU A 64 13.30 55.60 6.63
C LEU A 64 11.92 55.10 7.07
N ASN A 65 10.97 56.03 7.23
CA ASN A 65 9.57 55.72 7.56
C ASN A 65 8.70 55.45 6.32
N ARG A 66 9.17 55.85 5.14
CA ARG A 66 8.50 55.65 3.84
C ARG A 66 9.53 55.37 2.74
N LEU A 67 9.13 54.58 1.75
CA LEU A 67 9.89 54.32 0.53
C LEU A 67 9.12 54.88 -0.68
N GLY A 68 9.82 55.10 -1.80
CA GLY A 68 9.21 55.53 -3.07
C GLY A 68 9.46 57.00 -3.46
N THR A 69 10.18 57.77 -2.66
CA THR A 69 10.53 59.17 -3.00
C THR A 69 11.60 59.26 -4.09
N SER A 70 12.51 58.30 -4.17
CA SER A 70 13.58 58.24 -5.18
C SER A 70 13.81 56.77 -5.61
N PRO A 71 12.93 56.22 -6.48
CA PRO A 71 13.01 54.83 -6.91
C PRO A 71 14.19 54.58 -7.87
N GLN A 72 14.95 53.51 -7.63
CA GLN A 72 16.03 53.05 -8.51
C GLN A 72 15.46 52.19 -9.65
N PHE A 73 14.70 51.15 -9.31
CA PHE A 73 14.08 50.26 -10.31
C PHE A 73 12.55 50.40 -10.38
N GLY A 74 11.95 51.33 -9.62
CA GLY A 74 10.50 51.52 -9.59
C GLY A 74 9.78 50.46 -8.74
N GLU A 75 8.46 50.64 -8.58
CA GLU A 75 7.64 49.73 -7.79
C GLU A 75 7.42 48.39 -8.51
N ILE A 76 7.68 47.29 -7.80
CA ILE A 76 7.43 45.93 -8.28
C ILE A 76 5.98 45.54 -7.96
N PRO A 77 5.15 45.19 -8.95
CA PRO A 77 3.68 45.14 -8.80
C PRO A 77 3.17 43.99 -7.92
N LYS A 78 3.86 42.86 -7.84
CA LYS A 78 3.47 41.70 -7.02
C LYS A 78 4.65 41.23 -6.19
N HIS A 79 4.40 40.82 -4.94
CA HIS A 79 5.43 40.30 -4.04
C HIS A 79 5.72 38.82 -4.33
N THR A 80 6.12 38.53 -5.57
CA THR A 80 6.52 37.18 -6.01
C THR A 80 7.83 37.24 -6.80
N ALA A 81 8.63 36.17 -6.73
CA ALA A 81 9.92 36.09 -7.41
C ALA A 81 9.82 36.33 -8.92
N GLN A 82 8.81 35.73 -9.56
CA GLN A 82 8.56 35.90 -11.00
C GLN A 82 8.21 37.35 -11.36
N ALA A 83 7.42 38.03 -10.53
CA ALA A 83 7.06 39.42 -10.77
C ALA A 83 8.26 40.34 -10.64
N ALA A 84 9.12 40.12 -9.62
CA ALA A 84 10.38 40.84 -9.47
C ALA A 84 11.31 40.62 -10.67
N TYR A 85 11.53 39.37 -11.09
CA TYR A 85 12.38 39.05 -12.24
C TYR A 85 11.87 39.70 -13.55
N ASN A 86 10.57 39.57 -13.84
CA ASN A 86 9.97 40.18 -15.02
C ASN A 86 10.03 41.71 -14.99
N HIS A 87 9.87 42.30 -13.80
CA HIS A 87 10.00 43.74 -13.59
C HIS A 87 11.43 44.21 -13.87
N LEU A 88 12.44 43.56 -13.30
CA LEU A 88 13.85 43.88 -13.57
C LEU A 88 14.19 43.76 -15.06
N LYS A 89 13.70 42.72 -15.76
CA LYS A 89 13.86 42.61 -17.23
C LYS A 89 13.21 43.76 -17.99
N THR A 90 12.05 44.20 -17.54
CA THR A 90 11.34 45.31 -18.16
C THR A 90 12.09 46.63 -17.96
N VAL A 91 12.59 46.87 -16.74
CA VAL A 91 13.37 48.07 -16.39
C VAL A 91 14.69 48.09 -17.15
N HIS A 92 15.43 46.98 -17.15
CA HIS A 92 16.69 46.79 -17.88
C HIS A 92 16.53 47.01 -19.38
N LYS A 93 15.45 46.49 -19.99
CA LYS A 93 15.13 46.72 -21.40
C LYS A 93 14.79 48.19 -21.70
N LYS A 94 14.04 48.85 -20.82
CA LYS A 94 13.68 50.26 -20.99
C LYS A 94 14.87 51.19 -20.79
N ASN A 95 15.82 50.80 -19.94
CA ASN A 95 17.02 51.55 -19.58
C ASN A 95 16.74 53.03 -19.23
N ALA A 96 15.60 53.30 -18.57
CA ALA A 96 15.35 54.64 -18.06
C ALA A 96 16.41 54.94 -16.99
N HIS A 97 16.99 56.14 -17.01
CA HIS A 97 17.89 56.60 -15.96
C HIS A 97 19.12 55.70 -15.73
N ASP A 98 19.65 55.08 -16.80
CA ASP A 98 20.77 54.13 -16.75
C ASP A 98 20.56 52.91 -15.84
N SER A 99 19.30 52.56 -15.58
CA SER A 99 18.91 51.41 -14.77
C SER A 99 19.46 50.08 -15.29
N LYS A 100 19.78 49.97 -16.59
CA LYS A 100 20.46 48.79 -17.14
C LYS A 100 21.83 48.59 -16.47
N SER A 101 22.64 49.63 -16.45
CA SER A 101 23.97 49.63 -15.84
C SER A 101 23.88 49.39 -14.33
N GLU A 102 22.92 50.02 -13.66
CA GLU A 102 22.73 49.83 -12.21
C GLU A 102 22.33 48.39 -11.85
N ILE A 103 21.42 47.77 -12.60
CA ILE A 103 21.02 46.37 -12.39
C ILE A 103 22.21 45.43 -12.69
N ASP A 104 22.94 45.66 -13.79
CA ASP A 104 24.08 44.81 -14.15
C ASP A 104 25.22 44.93 -13.12
N ASN A 105 25.48 46.13 -12.60
CA ASN A 105 26.48 46.35 -11.54
C ASN A 105 26.05 45.73 -10.21
N TYR A 106 24.77 45.84 -9.85
CA TYR A 106 24.23 45.18 -8.66
C TYR A 106 24.38 43.65 -8.73
N LEU A 107 24.04 43.05 -9.87
CA LEU A 107 24.16 41.61 -10.06
C LEU A 107 25.62 41.16 -10.19
N ARG A 108 26.50 42.00 -10.73
CA ARG A 108 27.94 41.74 -10.74
C ARG A 108 28.55 41.70 -9.35
N ALA A 109 28.09 42.58 -8.46
CA ALA A 109 28.48 42.54 -7.05
C ALA A 109 28.06 41.24 -6.35
N LEU A 110 27.05 40.54 -6.90
CA LEU A 110 26.57 39.24 -6.45
C LEU A 110 27.19 38.06 -7.22
N GLY A 111 28.21 38.31 -8.04
CA GLY A 111 28.96 37.30 -8.79
C GLY A 111 28.37 36.91 -10.15
N TYR A 112 27.32 37.57 -10.62
CA TYR A 112 26.75 37.33 -11.96
C TYR A 112 27.44 38.18 -13.03
N THR A 113 27.30 37.80 -14.31
CA THR A 113 27.77 38.65 -15.43
C THR A 113 26.87 39.87 -15.69
N GLY A 114 25.61 39.82 -15.23
CA GLY A 114 24.59 40.86 -15.35
C GLY A 114 23.17 40.26 -15.30
N LEU A 115 22.14 41.01 -15.70
CA LEU A 115 20.76 40.51 -15.69
C LEU A 115 20.52 39.36 -16.68
N LEU A 116 21.30 39.32 -17.75
CA LEU A 116 21.21 38.30 -18.80
C LEU A 116 22.07 37.07 -18.52
N ASP A 117 22.67 36.98 -17.33
CA ASP A 117 23.39 35.77 -16.91
C ASP A 117 22.44 34.56 -16.93
N PRO A 118 22.80 33.44 -17.57
CA PRO A 118 21.92 32.27 -17.69
C PRO A 118 21.57 31.66 -16.32
N GLU A 119 22.39 31.87 -15.29
CA GLU A 119 22.15 31.37 -13.94
C GLU A 119 21.33 32.34 -13.07
N PHE A 120 21.09 33.57 -13.56
CA PHE A 120 20.22 34.53 -12.90
C PHE A 120 18.76 34.40 -13.38
N GLY A 121 17.93 33.81 -12.52
CA GLY A 121 16.50 33.61 -12.78
C GLY A 121 15.63 33.80 -11.54
N PRO A 122 14.31 33.61 -11.65
CA PRO A 122 13.37 33.71 -10.53
C PRO A 122 13.75 32.85 -9.31
N SER A 123 14.44 31.72 -9.52
CA SER A 123 14.93 30.84 -8.45
C SER A 123 15.95 31.50 -7.51
N LYS A 124 16.62 32.57 -7.95
CA LYS A 124 17.60 33.34 -7.14
C LYS A 124 16.95 34.49 -6.37
N ILE A 125 15.63 34.65 -6.47
CA ILE A 125 14.86 35.73 -5.84
C ILE A 125 13.90 35.12 -4.81
N THR A 126 14.01 35.54 -3.55
CA THR A 126 13.08 35.14 -2.47
C THR A 126 12.30 36.36 -1.97
N PRO A 127 10.96 36.40 -2.08
CA PRO A 127 10.15 37.45 -1.43
C PRO A 127 10.29 37.37 0.10
N GLU A 128 10.58 38.50 0.75
CA GLU A 128 10.82 38.58 2.20
C GLU A 128 10.32 39.92 2.77
N PHE A 129 10.11 39.99 4.09
CA PHE A 129 9.83 41.22 4.83
C PHE A 129 11.05 41.61 5.67
N LEU A 130 11.59 42.81 5.46
CA LEU A 130 12.66 43.32 6.32
C LEU A 130 12.06 44.04 7.52
N PRO A 131 12.40 43.63 8.76
CA PRO A 131 11.78 44.18 9.95
C PRO A 131 12.24 45.61 10.26
N LYS A 132 11.46 46.31 11.09
CA LYS A 132 11.83 47.60 11.68
C LYS A 132 13.17 47.51 12.40
N GLY A 133 13.98 48.55 12.28
CA GLY A 133 15.27 48.69 12.97
C GLY A 133 16.46 48.11 12.20
N LYS A 134 16.25 47.49 11.03
CA LYS A 134 17.36 47.03 10.19
C LYS A 134 18.16 48.21 9.64
N ILE A 135 19.48 48.15 9.77
CA ILE A 135 20.43 49.16 9.34
C ILE A 135 21.16 48.65 8.11
N GLY A 136 21.41 49.52 7.14
CA GLY A 136 22.18 49.17 5.97
C GLY A 136 22.33 50.32 4.99
N TRP A 137 23.11 50.09 3.96
CA TRP A 137 23.21 50.93 2.79
C TRP A 137 21.94 50.81 1.96
N MET A 138 21.14 51.88 1.96
CA MET A 138 19.96 52.00 1.11
C MET A 138 20.31 52.77 -0.15
N GLY A 139 19.97 52.19 -1.30
CA GLY A 139 20.05 52.86 -2.58
C GLY A 139 19.07 54.03 -2.67
N ALA A 140 19.49 55.11 -3.32
CA ALA A 140 18.61 56.19 -3.73
C ALA A 140 19.01 56.65 -5.14
N TYR A 141 18.03 57.01 -5.96
CA TYR A 141 18.33 57.66 -7.23
C TYR A 141 18.45 59.18 -7.01
N ALA A 142 19.68 59.68 -6.82
CA ALA A 142 20.00 61.10 -6.82
C ALA A 142 21.40 61.31 -7.43
N ARG A 143 21.55 62.30 -8.33
CA ARG A 143 22.81 62.64 -9.01
C ARG A 143 23.97 62.73 -8.00
N GLY A 144 24.83 61.71 -7.96
CA GLY A 144 26.06 61.69 -7.16
C GLY A 144 26.01 60.97 -5.80
N HIS A 145 24.86 60.51 -5.30
CA HIS A 145 24.76 59.76 -4.04
C HIS A 145 24.14 58.38 -4.27
N LYS A 146 24.99 57.36 -4.46
CA LYS A 146 24.53 56.00 -4.82
C LYS A 146 23.84 55.26 -3.67
N TYR A 147 24.38 55.40 -2.45
CA TYR A 147 23.88 54.70 -1.26
C TYR A 147 23.95 55.60 -0.03
N LYS A 148 22.98 55.45 0.87
CA LYS A 148 22.91 56.18 2.13
C LYS A 148 22.74 55.22 3.31
N TRP A 149 23.58 55.39 4.32
CA TRP A 149 23.45 54.65 5.58
C TRP A 149 22.11 54.97 6.25
N SER A 150 21.27 53.95 6.39
CA SER A 150 19.86 54.10 6.72
C SER A 150 19.38 53.04 7.70
N ILE A 151 18.37 53.38 8.50
CA ILE A 151 17.64 52.45 9.37
C ILE A 151 16.16 52.41 8.98
N LEU A 152 15.60 51.21 8.88
CA LEU A 152 14.19 51.04 8.54
C LEU A 152 13.31 51.42 9.73
N GLY A 153 12.49 52.46 9.58
CA GLY A 153 11.57 52.93 10.62
C GLY A 153 10.34 52.04 10.83
N ARG A 154 10.09 51.11 9.91
CA ARG A 154 9.03 50.10 9.93
C ARG A 154 9.41 48.90 9.08
N GLU A 155 8.55 47.88 9.07
CA GLU A 155 8.70 46.73 8.18
C GLU A 155 8.44 47.10 6.70
N PHE A 156 9.20 46.51 5.78
CA PHE A 156 9.03 46.71 4.34
C PHE A 156 9.06 45.40 3.56
N GLU A 157 8.21 45.30 2.53
CA GLU A 157 8.24 44.22 1.53
C GLU A 157 9.49 44.34 0.65
N THR A 158 10.24 43.25 0.55
CA THR A 158 11.52 43.17 -0.16
C THR A 158 11.68 41.87 -0.94
N PHE A 159 12.69 41.82 -1.79
CA PHE A 159 13.13 40.63 -2.47
C PHE A 159 14.60 40.40 -2.12
N ARG A 160 14.89 39.28 -1.48
CA ARG A 160 16.25 38.79 -1.25
C ARG A 160 16.79 38.21 -2.55
N ILE A 161 17.93 38.71 -3.00
CA ILE A 161 18.62 38.27 -4.22
C ILE A 161 19.87 37.50 -3.79
N ALA A 162 19.89 36.20 -4.03
CA ALA A 162 21.04 35.36 -3.68
C ALA A 162 22.19 35.56 -4.68
N SER A 163 23.43 35.50 -4.19
CA SER A 163 24.62 35.47 -5.04
C SER A 163 24.66 34.24 -5.93
N LYS A 164 25.51 34.28 -6.96
CA LYS A 164 25.64 33.20 -7.95
C LYS A 164 25.97 31.86 -7.29
N ASP A 165 26.93 31.87 -6.38
CA ASP A 165 27.38 30.75 -5.55
C ASP A 165 26.48 30.46 -4.33
N GLY A 166 25.51 31.33 -4.04
CA GLY A 166 24.60 31.21 -2.90
C GLY A 166 25.22 31.54 -1.53
N SER A 167 26.46 32.02 -1.48
CA SER A 167 27.17 32.34 -0.25
C SER A 167 26.66 33.62 0.43
N CYS A 168 25.95 34.50 -0.29
CA CYS A 168 25.36 35.70 0.27
C CYS A 168 24.15 36.23 -0.48
N TYR A 169 23.69 37.40 -0.07
CA TYR A 169 22.55 38.07 -0.67
C TYR A 169 22.59 39.58 -0.42
N ALA A 170 21.88 40.30 -1.29
CA ALA A 170 21.45 41.67 -1.06
C ALA A 170 19.94 41.76 -1.30
N TYR A 171 19.32 42.88 -0.98
CA TYR A 171 17.88 43.05 -1.10
C TYR A 171 17.52 44.07 -2.19
N ILE A 172 16.33 43.91 -2.76
CA ILE A 172 15.66 44.93 -3.56
C ILE A 172 14.32 45.23 -2.88
N MET A 173 14.10 46.49 -2.54
CA MET A 173 12.87 46.96 -1.91
C MET A 173 11.71 46.94 -2.91
N LYS A 174 10.57 46.33 -2.57
CA LYS A 174 9.45 46.21 -3.52
C LYS A 174 8.88 47.57 -3.94
N LYS A 175 8.70 48.50 -2.98
CA LYS A 175 7.98 49.77 -3.21
C LYS A 175 8.73 50.76 -4.10
N CYS A 176 10.05 50.67 -4.18
CA CYS A 176 10.88 51.63 -4.92
C CYS A 176 11.93 50.98 -5.82
N GLY A 177 12.12 49.67 -5.72
CA GLY A 177 13.16 48.96 -6.45
C GLY A 177 14.57 49.28 -5.94
N ASN A 178 14.72 49.90 -4.78
CA ASN A 178 16.04 50.31 -4.29
C ASN A 178 16.80 49.11 -3.74
N ALA A 179 18.07 49.00 -4.11
CA ALA A 179 18.97 48.02 -3.53
C ALA A 179 19.22 48.35 -2.05
N PHE A 180 19.27 47.33 -1.21
CA PHE A 180 19.59 47.45 0.19
C PHE A 180 20.59 46.39 0.61
N TYR A 181 21.66 46.82 1.26
CA TYR A 181 22.74 45.96 1.70
C TYR A 181 23.07 46.26 3.16
N ASP A 182 23.09 45.23 4.00
CA ASP A 182 23.48 45.32 5.40
C ASP A 182 24.92 44.78 5.52
N PRO A 183 25.94 45.64 5.64
CA PRO A 183 27.35 45.26 5.74
C PRO A 183 27.76 44.90 7.18
N SER A 184 26.82 44.85 8.13
CA SER A 184 27.17 44.53 9.51
C SER A 184 27.81 43.13 9.53
N PRO A 185 29.03 42.98 10.11
CA PRO A 185 29.60 41.66 10.31
C PRO A 185 28.63 40.93 11.23
N ARG A 186 27.92 39.95 10.65
CA ARG A 186 26.87 39.21 11.35
C ARG A 186 27.40 38.43 12.56
N GLU A 187 28.70 38.43 12.81
CA GLU A 187 29.35 37.79 13.94
C GLU A 187 28.90 38.36 15.30
N ALA A 188 28.69 39.65 15.52
CA ALA A 188 28.37 40.12 16.88
C ALA A 188 26.91 39.85 17.29
N ALA A 189 25.93 40.18 16.45
CA ALA A 189 24.51 39.95 16.76
C ALA A 189 24.09 38.48 16.60
N GLN A 190 24.75 37.72 15.72
CA GLN A 190 24.53 36.27 15.65
C GLN A 190 25.39 35.49 16.63
N ALA A 191 26.56 35.97 17.09
CA ALA A 191 27.26 35.31 18.21
C ALA A 191 26.61 35.67 19.54
N GLU A 192 25.98 36.84 19.70
CA GLU A 192 25.20 37.13 20.91
C GLU A 192 23.84 36.41 20.86
N ALA A 193 23.16 36.33 19.71
CA ALA A 193 21.96 35.51 19.56
C ALA A 193 22.26 34.00 19.52
N ALA A 194 23.42 33.56 19.02
CA ALA A 194 23.89 32.18 19.09
C ALA A 194 24.50 31.86 20.46
N ALA A 195 25.10 32.80 21.18
CA ALA A 195 25.50 32.60 22.58
C ALA A 195 24.26 32.57 23.46
N LEU A 196 23.24 33.40 23.21
CA LEU A 196 21.95 33.33 23.87
C LEU A 196 21.17 32.07 23.45
N ALA A 197 21.25 31.63 22.19
CA ALA A 197 20.64 30.38 21.71
C ALA A 197 21.48 29.13 22.00
N PHE A 198 22.74 29.25 22.40
CA PHE A 198 23.62 28.18 22.90
C PHE A 198 23.51 28.07 24.42
N LYS A 199 23.33 29.22 25.10
CA LYS A 199 22.96 29.31 26.52
C LYS A 199 21.49 28.93 26.77
N ASN A 200 20.63 29.14 25.77
CA ASN A 200 19.24 28.68 25.69
C ASN A 200 19.05 27.57 24.65
N LYS A 201 20.10 26.85 24.24
CA LYS A 201 19.87 25.58 23.53
C LYS A 201 19.02 24.79 24.49
N PRO A 202 17.85 24.25 24.09
CA PRO A 202 17.19 23.31 24.96
C PRO A 202 18.25 22.26 25.28
N LYS A 203 18.61 22.19 26.56
CA LYS A 203 19.60 21.24 27.05
C LYS A 203 19.12 19.91 26.49
N VAL A 204 19.89 19.30 25.60
CA VAL A 204 19.53 17.99 25.09
C VAL A 204 19.54 17.10 26.31
N VAL A 205 18.36 16.65 26.71
CA VAL A 205 18.21 15.70 27.78
C VAL A 205 17.88 14.37 27.13
N CYS A 206 18.62 13.33 27.50
CA CYS A 206 18.26 11.98 27.11
C CYS A 206 16.96 11.61 27.83
N ALA A 207 15.91 11.40 27.05
CA ALA A 207 14.65 10.90 27.53
C ALA A 207 14.50 9.45 27.09
N THR A 208 13.99 8.61 27.99
CA THR A 208 13.66 7.23 27.66
C THR A 208 12.32 7.19 26.91
N GLN A 209 12.32 6.61 25.72
CA GLN A 209 11.11 6.39 24.94
C GLN A 209 10.96 4.90 24.62
N THR A 210 9.75 4.38 24.84
CA THR A 210 9.36 3.06 24.34
C THR A 210 8.79 3.20 22.94
N ILE A 211 9.35 2.50 21.97
CA ILE A 211 8.82 2.45 20.61
C ILE A 211 8.18 1.08 20.40
N ASN A 212 6.88 1.09 20.14
CA ASN A 212 6.11 -0.08 19.80
C ASN A 212 5.87 -0.11 18.28
N PHE A 213 6.22 -1.23 17.68
CA PHE A 213 5.92 -1.54 16.29
C PHE A 213 4.84 -2.61 16.28
N SER A 214 3.71 -2.32 15.66
CA SER A 214 2.62 -3.28 15.54
C SER A 214 2.04 -3.27 14.14
N GLY A 215 1.64 -4.43 13.67
CA GLY A 215 1.01 -4.58 12.36
C GLY A 215 0.03 -5.73 12.39
N ASN A 216 -1.13 -5.54 11.79
CA ASN A 216 -2.11 -6.59 11.61
C ASN A 216 -2.54 -6.67 10.14
N GLY A 217 -2.99 -7.85 9.74
CA GLY A 217 -3.52 -8.06 8.40
C GLY A 217 -4.42 -9.27 8.37
N LYS A 218 -5.37 -9.25 7.43
CA LYS A 218 -6.32 -10.33 7.23
C LYS A 218 -6.56 -10.53 5.74
N ILE A 219 -6.61 -11.78 5.33
CA ILE A 219 -7.00 -12.19 3.99
C ILE A 219 -8.13 -13.21 4.06
N GLN A 220 -8.93 -13.23 3.00
CA GLN A 220 -9.96 -14.23 2.77
C GLN A 220 -9.72 -14.84 1.40
N ALA A 221 -9.80 -16.16 1.33
CA ALA A 221 -9.63 -16.91 0.09
C ALA A 221 -10.80 -17.88 -0.07
N THR A 222 -11.41 -17.87 -1.24
CA THR A 222 -12.52 -18.75 -1.61
C THR A 222 -12.25 -19.26 -3.01
N ASP A 223 -12.35 -20.58 -3.20
CA ASP A 223 -12.19 -21.18 -4.53
C ASP A 223 -12.99 -22.50 -4.64
N VAL A 224 -13.13 -22.95 -5.89
CA VAL A 224 -13.83 -24.17 -6.28
C VAL A 224 -12.89 -25.03 -7.13
N LEU A 225 -12.47 -26.16 -6.59
CA LEU A 225 -11.64 -27.14 -7.27
C LEU A 225 -12.54 -28.21 -7.89
N ASN A 226 -12.48 -28.35 -9.21
CA ASN A 226 -13.20 -29.39 -9.94
C ASN A 226 -12.22 -30.46 -10.41
N THR A 227 -12.55 -31.72 -10.13
CA THR A 227 -11.77 -32.88 -10.60
C THR A 227 -12.72 -34.01 -10.97
N THR A 228 -12.18 -35.10 -11.52
CA THR A 228 -12.92 -36.35 -11.76
C THR A 228 -12.24 -37.48 -11.00
N LYS A 229 -13.04 -38.39 -10.45
CA LYS A 229 -12.56 -39.60 -9.77
C LYS A 229 -13.25 -40.82 -10.35
N ASN A 230 -12.52 -41.92 -10.46
CA ASN A 230 -13.13 -43.20 -10.77
C ASN A 230 -13.67 -43.79 -9.47
N LEU A 231 -14.97 -44.10 -9.45
CA LEU A 231 -15.69 -44.61 -8.30
C LEU A 231 -16.26 -46.00 -8.66
N PRO A 232 -15.66 -47.07 -8.15
CA PRO A 232 -16.26 -48.41 -8.20
C PRO A 232 -17.59 -48.41 -7.46
N VAL A 233 -18.65 -48.86 -8.10
CA VAL A 233 -19.98 -49.01 -7.47
C VAL A 233 -20.31 -50.48 -7.31
N VAL A 234 -20.60 -50.87 -6.08
CA VAL A 234 -20.89 -52.25 -5.69
C VAL A 234 -22.28 -52.31 -5.06
N ALA A 235 -23.11 -53.24 -5.52
CA ALA A 235 -24.40 -53.51 -4.89
C ALA A 235 -24.29 -54.69 -3.92
N SER A 236 -24.65 -54.47 -2.65
CA SER A 236 -24.52 -55.44 -1.56
C SER A 236 -25.86 -55.87 -0.99
N TYR A 237 -26.04 -57.17 -0.79
CA TYR A 237 -27.18 -57.78 -0.09
C TYR A 237 -26.71 -59.01 0.71
N ASN A 238 -26.91 -58.99 2.03
CA ASN A 238 -26.55 -60.10 2.94
C ASN A 238 -25.13 -60.64 2.70
N GLY A 239 -24.13 -59.75 2.60
CA GLY A 239 -22.73 -60.10 2.37
C GLY A 239 -22.37 -60.54 0.94
N LYS A 240 -23.34 -60.55 0.01
CA LYS A 240 -23.10 -60.84 -1.41
C LYS A 240 -23.02 -59.54 -2.22
N SER A 241 -21.98 -59.43 -3.03
CA SER A 241 -21.67 -58.20 -3.80
C SER A 241 -21.76 -58.43 -5.30
N LEU A 242 -22.39 -57.48 -6.01
CA LEU A 242 -22.46 -57.40 -7.47
C LEU A 242 -21.74 -56.14 -7.94
N CYS A 243 -20.88 -56.26 -8.94
CA CYS A 243 -20.09 -55.14 -9.45
C CYS A 243 -20.84 -54.43 -10.58
N LEU A 244 -21.23 -53.18 -10.35
CA LEU A 244 -21.97 -52.38 -11.33
C LEU A 244 -21.04 -51.67 -12.33
N GLY A 245 -19.75 -51.64 -12.01
CA GLY A 245 -18.67 -51.06 -12.81
C GLY A 245 -18.03 -49.86 -12.13
N ASP A 246 -17.06 -49.27 -12.81
CA ASP A 246 -16.38 -48.05 -12.41
C ASP A 246 -17.04 -46.83 -13.07
N PHE A 247 -17.31 -45.81 -12.28
CA PHE A 247 -17.96 -44.59 -12.71
C PHE A 247 -16.97 -43.44 -12.62
N THR A 248 -16.64 -42.82 -13.74
CA THR A 248 -15.94 -41.54 -13.71
C THR A 248 -16.91 -40.46 -13.27
N VAL A 249 -16.78 -40.02 -12.01
CA VAL A 249 -17.67 -39.04 -11.39
C VAL A 249 -16.96 -37.69 -11.28
N PRO A 250 -17.62 -36.57 -11.65
CA PRO A 250 -17.11 -35.27 -11.31
C PRO A 250 -17.19 -35.06 -9.80
N VAL A 251 -16.21 -34.34 -9.27
CA VAL A 251 -16.06 -34.04 -7.85
C VAL A 251 -15.74 -32.56 -7.74
N ARG A 252 -16.52 -31.86 -6.93
CA ARG A 252 -16.37 -30.43 -6.69
C ARG A 252 -16.03 -30.21 -5.22
N LEU A 253 -14.86 -29.65 -4.95
CA LEU A 253 -14.41 -29.25 -3.62
C LEU A 253 -14.47 -27.73 -3.53
N THR A 254 -15.32 -27.20 -2.67
CA THR A 254 -15.43 -25.76 -2.40
C THR A 254 -14.83 -25.48 -1.03
N TYR A 255 -13.94 -24.48 -0.94
CA TYR A 255 -13.37 -24.08 0.34
C TYR A 255 -13.44 -22.56 0.55
N GLU A 256 -13.52 -22.18 1.82
CA GLU A 256 -13.40 -20.81 2.29
C GLU A 256 -12.41 -20.80 3.45
N MET A 257 -11.39 -19.96 3.33
CA MET A 257 -10.36 -19.79 4.34
C MET A 257 -10.29 -18.32 4.75
N THR A 258 -10.16 -18.13 6.06
CA THR A 258 -9.76 -16.85 6.66
C THR A 258 -8.35 -17.02 7.24
N ALA A 259 -7.46 -16.07 6.96
CA ALA A 259 -6.14 -16.04 7.57
C ALA A 259 -5.83 -14.64 8.07
N SER A 260 -5.12 -14.56 9.20
CA SER A 260 -4.67 -13.32 9.80
C SER A 260 -3.22 -13.44 10.25
N GLY A 261 -2.52 -12.33 10.21
CA GLY A 261 -1.19 -12.20 10.77
C GLY A 261 -1.11 -11.01 11.71
N GLU A 262 -0.26 -11.15 12.71
CA GLU A 262 0.02 -10.14 13.71
C GLU A 262 1.53 -10.10 13.93
N VAL A 263 2.11 -8.90 13.89
CA VAL A 263 3.52 -8.65 14.23
C VAL A 263 3.55 -7.60 15.32
N ASN A 264 4.28 -7.88 16.40
CA ASN A 264 4.45 -6.96 17.51
C ASN A 264 5.92 -6.97 17.95
N TYR A 265 6.48 -5.78 18.15
CA TYR A 265 7.82 -5.61 18.68
C TYR A 265 7.89 -4.33 19.51
N SER A 266 8.58 -4.38 20.65
CA SER A 266 8.74 -3.21 21.52
C SER A 266 10.21 -3.06 21.88
N LYS A 267 10.71 -1.82 21.83
CA LYS A 267 12.07 -1.48 22.20
C LYS A 267 12.12 -0.17 22.97
N VAL A 268 12.93 -0.16 24.02
CA VAL A 268 13.23 1.05 24.79
C VAL A 268 14.52 1.67 24.26
N VAL A 269 14.48 2.96 23.94
CA VAL A 269 15.63 3.74 23.42
C VAL A 269 15.78 5.05 24.19
N GLN A 270 17.02 5.54 24.30
CA GLN A 270 17.32 6.87 24.85
C GLN A 270 17.36 7.87 23.70
N VAL A 271 16.31 8.67 23.56
CA VAL A 271 16.16 9.66 22.48
C VAL A 271 16.49 11.06 22.96
N CYS A 272 16.89 11.91 22.02
CA CYS A 272 17.19 13.31 22.32
C CYS A 272 15.90 14.12 22.51
N ASP A 273 15.71 14.69 23.71
CA ASP A 273 14.67 15.70 23.97
C ASP A 273 15.26 17.10 23.85
N TYR A 274 14.72 17.87 22.90
CA TYR A 274 15.07 19.27 22.67
C TYR A 274 14.09 20.22 23.39
N GLY A 275 13.62 19.85 24.58
CA GLY A 275 12.80 20.70 25.46
C GLY A 275 11.32 20.77 25.09
N ASN A 276 10.87 19.93 24.14
CA ASN A 276 9.47 19.83 23.73
C ASN A 276 8.73 18.69 24.44
N GLY A 277 9.44 17.88 25.22
CA GLY A 277 8.90 16.70 25.85
C GLY A 277 8.84 15.53 24.85
N VAL A 278 9.60 14.48 25.12
CA VAL A 278 9.48 13.22 24.40
C VAL A 278 8.32 12.42 25.00
N PRO A 279 7.33 11.98 24.21
CA PRO A 279 6.27 11.12 24.71
C PRO A 279 6.86 9.78 25.17
N ALA A 280 6.42 9.29 26.34
CA ALA A 280 6.91 8.06 26.94
C ALA A 280 6.79 6.83 26.01
N THR A 281 5.79 6.85 25.11
CA THR A 281 5.54 5.78 24.14
C THR A 281 5.26 6.32 22.75
N ALA A 282 5.93 5.78 21.74
CA ALA A 282 5.62 5.98 20.32
C ALA A 282 5.07 4.67 19.73
N ASN A 283 3.94 4.74 19.02
CA ASN A 283 3.34 3.58 18.38
C ASN A 283 3.42 3.75 16.85
N ILE A 284 4.05 2.79 16.18
CA ILE A 284 4.34 2.82 14.75
C ILE A 284 3.68 1.62 14.09
N ASN A 285 2.83 1.90 13.10
CA ASN A 285 2.14 0.86 12.36
C ASN A 285 3.07 0.24 11.30
N MET A 286 3.21 -1.08 11.30
CA MET A 286 3.99 -1.83 10.34
C MET A 286 3.09 -2.37 9.21
N PRO A 287 3.47 -2.20 7.93
CA PRO A 287 2.73 -2.81 6.83
C PRO A 287 2.92 -4.34 6.88
N LEU A 288 1.83 -5.09 6.81
CA LEU A 288 1.85 -6.55 6.77
C LEU A 288 1.36 -7.06 5.41
N LEU A 289 2.21 -7.83 4.73
CA LEU A 289 1.87 -8.56 3.52
C LEU A 289 1.61 -10.03 3.87
N LEU A 290 0.40 -10.50 3.58
CA LEU A 290 0.02 -11.90 3.73
C LEU A 290 -0.16 -12.54 2.35
N ASN A 291 0.36 -13.75 2.18
CA ASN A 291 0.23 -14.53 0.97
C ASN A 291 -0.20 -15.96 1.32
N TYR A 292 -1.27 -16.41 0.68
CA TYR A 292 -1.79 -17.77 0.80
C TYR A 292 -1.58 -18.52 -0.49
N ASN A 293 -1.03 -19.73 -0.40
CA ASN A 293 -0.88 -20.63 -1.51
C ASN A 293 -1.46 -22.01 -1.19
N LEU A 294 -2.22 -22.57 -2.14
CA LEU A 294 -2.71 -23.94 -2.07
C LEU A 294 -1.75 -24.84 -2.87
N GLY A 295 -1.08 -25.77 -2.17
CA GLY A 295 -0.06 -26.63 -2.78
C GLY A 295 -0.67 -27.82 -3.52
N SER A 296 -1.51 -28.59 -2.83
CA SER A 296 -2.23 -29.72 -3.44
C SER A 296 -3.52 -30.03 -2.69
N SER A 297 -4.43 -30.73 -3.39
CA SER A 297 -5.74 -31.11 -2.88
C SER A 297 -6.04 -32.56 -3.25
N ASP A 298 -6.66 -33.31 -2.35
CA ASP A 298 -7.18 -34.64 -2.64
C ASP A 298 -8.58 -34.85 -2.06
N VAL A 299 -9.36 -35.70 -2.72
CA VAL A 299 -10.69 -36.11 -2.29
C VAL A 299 -10.81 -37.62 -2.43
N SER A 300 -11.07 -38.27 -1.30
CA SER A 300 -11.42 -39.69 -1.20
C SER A 300 -12.94 -39.82 -1.15
N ILE A 301 -13.49 -40.77 -1.93
CA ILE A 301 -14.94 -40.98 -2.04
C ILE A 301 -15.26 -42.43 -1.69
N GLY A 302 -16.31 -42.62 -0.90
CA GLY A 302 -16.77 -43.94 -0.48
C GLY A 302 -15.94 -44.54 0.64
N GLU A 303 -16.39 -45.68 1.12
CA GLU A 303 -15.69 -46.49 2.13
C GLU A 303 -14.69 -47.38 1.38
N ASP A 304 -13.42 -47.37 1.77
CA ASP A 304 -12.32 -48.04 1.05
C ASP A 304 -12.16 -47.66 -0.44
N GLY A 305 -12.61 -46.47 -0.82
CA GLY A 305 -12.53 -45.99 -2.21
C GLY A 305 -13.60 -46.56 -3.13
N LYS A 306 -14.67 -47.14 -2.59
CA LYS A 306 -15.83 -47.65 -3.35
C LYS A 306 -17.16 -47.17 -2.77
N MET A 307 -18.17 -47.08 -3.64
CA MET A 307 -19.53 -46.77 -3.23
C MET A 307 -20.34 -48.07 -3.08
N THR A 308 -20.85 -48.32 -1.88
CA THR A 308 -21.68 -49.50 -1.60
C THR A 308 -23.16 -49.14 -1.64
N MET A 309 -23.89 -49.70 -2.60
CA MET A 309 -25.35 -49.66 -2.67
C MET A 309 -25.94 -50.82 -1.85
N VAL A 310 -26.50 -50.52 -0.69
CA VAL A 310 -27.28 -51.51 0.07
C VAL A 310 -28.63 -51.70 -0.61
N ILE A 311 -28.94 -52.94 -1.00
CA ILE A 311 -30.13 -53.27 -1.79
C ILE A 311 -30.94 -54.41 -1.17
N ASN A 312 -32.22 -54.53 -1.52
CA ASN A 312 -33.09 -55.61 -1.05
C ASN A 312 -33.03 -56.87 -1.95
N ASN A 313 -33.64 -57.98 -1.50
CA ASN A 313 -33.65 -59.25 -2.22
C ASN A 313 -34.20 -59.14 -3.66
N LYS A 314 -35.25 -58.33 -3.86
CA LYS A 314 -35.90 -58.16 -5.18
C LYS A 314 -34.95 -57.42 -6.14
N GLN A 315 -34.29 -56.38 -5.66
CA GLN A 315 -33.25 -55.64 -6.39
C GLN A 315 -32.05 -56.54 -6.69
N PHE A 316 -31.57 -57.31 -5.72
CA PHE A 316 -30.43 -58.22 -5.90
C PHE A 316 -30.70 -59.26 -6.97
N LYS A 317 -31.86 -59.92 -6.95
CA LYS A 317 -32.27 -60.88 -7.98
C LYS A 317 -32.36 -60.26 -9.38
N ALA A 318 -32.74 -58.99 -9.49
CA ALA A 318 -32.80 -58.29 -10.77
C ALA A 318 -31.41 -57.89 -11.28
N LEU A 319 -30.57 -57.33 -10.40
CA LEU A 319 -29.20 -56.93 -10.71
C LEU A 319 -28.34 -58.15 -11.07
N LYS A 320 -28.50 -59.29 -10.40
CA LYS A 320 -27.77 -60.54 -10.70
C LYS A 320 -28.00 -61.07 -12.12
N LYS A 321 -29.12 -60.70 -12.78
CA LYS A 321 -29.41 -61.07 -14.19
C LYS A 321 -28.64 -60.22 -15.21
N VAL A 322 -27.90 -59.23 -14.74
CA VAL A 322 -27.22 -58.21 -15.55
C VAL A 322 -25.75 -58.09 -15.15
N TYR A 323 -25.46 -58.06 -13.84
CA TYR A 323 -24.13 -57.90 -13.28
C TYR A 323 -23.57 -59.20 -12.75
N LYS A 324 -22.24 -59.33 -12.86
CA LYS A 324 -21.49 -60.43 -12.28
C LYS A 324 -21.24 -60.17 -10.79
N ALA A 325 -20.99 -61.25 -10.05
CA ALA A 325 -20.47 -61.14 -8.70
C ALA A 325 -19.12 -60.41 -8.74
N CYS A 326 -18.85 -59.60 -7.71
CA CYS A 326 -17.54 -59.00 -7.57
C CYS A 326 -16.48 -60.08 -7.27
N PRO A 327 -15.26 -59.96 -7.81
CA PRO A 327 -14.14 -60.75 -7.32
C PRO A 327 -13.94 -60.51 -5.82
N THR A 328 -13.46 -61.53 -5.08
CA THR A 328 -13.20 -61.45 -3.63
C THR A 328 -12.22 -60.34 -3.27
N ASP A 329 -11.36 -59.95 -4.22
CA ASP A 329 -10.50 -58.78 -4.17
C ASP A 329 -11.01 -57.71 -5.16
N VAL A 330 -12.09 -57.00 -4.83
CA VAL A 330 -12.28 -55.69 -5.46
C VAL A 330 -11.20 -54.81 -4.87
N ALA A 331 -10.05 -54.77 -5.54
CA ALA A 331 -8.93 -53.92 -5.18
C ALA A 331 -9.47 -52.52 -4.91
N SER A 332 -9.18 -52.01 -3.71
CA SER A 332 -9.24 -50.59 -3.42
C SER A 332 -8.61 -49.85 -4.60
N SER A 333 -9.30 -48.82 -5.12
CA SER A 333 -8.73 -48.00 -6.19
C SER A 333 -7.31 -47.57 -5.76
N PRO A 334 -6.30 -47.73 -6.61
CA PRO A 334 -4.98 -47.25 -6.30
C PRO A 334 -5.05 -45.72 -6.12
N GLU A 335 -4.33 -45.25 -5.11
CA GLU A 335 -4.09 -43.84 -4.76
C GLU A 335 -5.23 -43.09 -4.05
N ASN A 336 -5.53 -43.48 -2.81
CA ASN A 336 -5.66 -42.45 -1.78
C ASN A 336 -4.25 -41.96 -1.45
N LYS A 337 -3.84 -40.85 -2.07
CA LYS A 337 -2.55 -40.23 -1.79
C LYS A 337 -2.68 -39.61 -0.40
N THR A 338 -2.31 -40.38 0.63
CA THR A 338 -2.40 -39.93 2.01
C THR A 338 -1.40 -38.80 2.19
N MET A 339 -1.89 -37.57 2.18
CA MET A 339 -1.06 -36.39 2.35
C MET A 339 -0.48 -36.39 3.77
N THR A 340 0.83 -36.40 3.89
CA THR A 340 1.53 -36.41 5.19
C THR A 340 1.69 -34.98 5.68
N ALA A 341 1.14 -34.67 6.84
CA ALA A 341 1.22 -33.33 7.44
C ALA A 341 2.61 -33.14 8.07
N ASN A 342 3.48 -32.41 7.38
CA ASN A 342 4.65 -31.82 8.02
C ASN A 342 4.27 -30.40 8.42
N LYS A 343 3.85 -30.22 9.67
CA LYS A 343 3.61 -28.89 10.21
C LYS A 343 4.94 -28.17 10.33
N VAL A 344 5.22 -27.25 9.41
CA VAL A 344 6.41 -26.39 9.45
C VAL A 344 5.96 -25.02 9.93
N ASN A 345 6.45 -24.64 11.12
CA ASN A 345 6.35 -23.29 11.64
C ASN A 345 7.76 -22.73 11.73
N THR A 346 8.11 -21.85 10.81
CA THR A 346 9.38 -21.12 10.86
C THR A 346 9.05 -19.66 11.13
N ALA A 347 9.24 -19.23 12.37
CA ALA A 347 9.28 -17.83 12.75
C ALA A 347 10.75 -17.45 12.95
N SER A 348 11.15 -16.26 12.48
CA SER A 348 12.45 -15.72 12.85
C SER A 348 12.48 -15.45 14.35
N VAL A 349 13.25 -16.24 15.11
CA VAL A 349 13.43 -16.04 16.55
C VAL A 349 14.32 -14.81 16.77
N ALA A 350 13.82 -13.83 17.52
CA ALA A 350 14.61 -12.69 17.94
C ALA A 350 15.80 -13.14 18.80
N SER A 351 17.01 -12.66 18.47
CA SER A 351 18.13 -12.75 19.40
C SER A 351 17.94 -11.69 20.50
N PRO A 352 18.11 -12.02 21.78
CA PRO A 352 18.18 -10.99 22.82
C PRO A 352 19.38 -10.09 22.52
N ALA A 353 19.15 -8.80 22.34
CA ALA A 353 20.22 -7.83 22.22
C ALA A 353 20.94 -7.75 23.57
N THR A 354 22.20 -8.19 23.61
CA THR A 354 23.05 -8.09 24.79
C THR A 354 23.34 -6.63 25.08
N VAL A 355 22.85 -6.13 26.22
CA VAL A 355 23.16 -4.79 26.71
C VAL A 355 24.56 -4.84 27.33
N LEU A 356 25.53 -4.21 26.68
CA LEU A 356 26.82 -3.88 27.29
C LEU A 356 26.87 -2.36 27.50
N SER A 357 26.76 -1.97 28.76
CA SER A 357 26.88 -0.61 29.24
C SER A 357 28.33 -0.16 29.21
N ALA A 358 28.60 0.89 28.43
CA ALA A 358 29.77 1.75 28.61
C ALA A 358 29.28 3.20 28.60
N ALA A 359 29.74 3.98 29.57
CA ALA A 359 29.34 5.37 29.76
C ALA A 359 30.05 6.26 28.73
N GLY A 360 29.29 6.74 27.75
CA GLY A 360 29.66 7.88 26.90
C GLY A 360 29.03 9.16 27.44
N ASP A 361 29.74 10.28 27.30
CA ASP A 361 29.35 11.59 27.83
C ASP A 361 28.03 12.05 27.17
N GLY A 362 26.93 12.01 27.93
CA GLY A 362 25.55 11.97 27.45
C GLY A 362 24.98 13.29 26.90
N GLN A 363 25.66 13.95 25.97
CA GLN A 363 25.21 15.21 25.37
C GLN A 363 25.29 15.29 23.84
N ASN A 364 25.76 14.25 23.15
CA ASN A 364 25.78 14.20 21.68
C ASN A 364 24.61 13.38 21.13
N CYS A 365 23.93 13.88 20.09
CA CYS A 365 22.87 13.16 19.39
C CYS A 365 23.38 12.59 18.08
N VAL A 366 23.05 11.34 17.81
CA VAL A 366 23.36 10.66 16.55
C VAL A 366 22.08 10.11 15.93
N LYS A 367 22.03 10.10 14.59
CA LYS A 367 20.91 9.51 13.86
C LYS A 367 21.08 8.00 13.79
N GLN A 368 20.08 7.29 14.27
CA GLN A 368 19.99 5.83 14.17
C GLN A 368 18.81 5.46 13.26
N THR A 369 19.06 4.56 12.31
CA THR A 369 18.03 3.93 11.50
C THR A 369 17.74 2.54 12.06
N LEU A 370 16.49 2.29 12.44
CA LEU A 370 15.99 0.98 12.82
C LEU A 370 15.35 0.31 11.61
N ASN A 371 15.81 -0.87 11.24
CA ASN A 371 15.26 -1.70 10.19
C ASN A 371 14.56 -2.91 10.83
N ILE A 372 13.23 -2.84 10.93
CA ILE A 372 12.43 -3.88 11.58
C ILE A 372 11.84 -4.78 10.51
N ALA A 373 12.07 -6.09 10.64
CA ALA A 373 11.50 -7.09 9.75
C ALA A 373 10.85 -8.23 10.54
N GLY A 374 9.66 -8.64 10.14
CA GLY A 374 8.99 -9.84 10.64
C GLY A 374 8.72 -10.80 9.50
N ASN A 375 9.04 -12.08 9.68
CA ASN A 375 8.77 -13.13 8.71
C ASN A 375 8.24 -14.38 9.42
N ALA A 376 7.15 -14.93 8.91
CA ALA A 376 6.64 -16.21 9.36
C ALA A 376 6.09 -17.01 8.19
N VAL A 377 6.24 -18.34 8.28
CA VAL A 377 5.63 -19.31 7.36
C VAL A 377 4.97 -20.40 8.19
N THR A 378 3.72 -20.72 7.84
CA THR A 378 2.96 -21.84 8.39
C THR A 378 2.47 -22.72 7.24
N GLU A 379 2.84 -23.99 7.27
CA GLU A 379 2.38 -25.01 6.34
C GLU A 379 1.63 -26.11 7.12
N ASP A 380 0.45 -26.50 6.64
CA ASP A 380 -0.36 -27.54 7.27
C ASP A 380 -1.36 -28.16 6.25
N ILE A 381 -2.15 -29.13 6.71
CA ILE A 381 -3.19 -29.82 5.95
C ILE A 381 -4.54 -29.66 6.65
N SER A 382 -5.54 -29.14 5.95
CA SER A 382 -6.93 -29.13 6.40
C SER A 382 -7.66 -30.36 5.88
N SER A 383 -8.11 -31.23 6.78
CA SER A 383 -8.93 -32.41 6.44
C SER A 383 -10.34 -32.28 7.00
N LYS A 384 -11.34 -32.52 6.14
CA LYS A 384 -12.76 -32.56 6.52
C LYS A 384 -13.45 -33.77 5.91
N THR A 385 -14.27 -34.43 6.72
CA THR A 385 -15.17 -35.50 6.29
C THR A 385 -16.57 -34.93 6.08
N SER A 386 -17.24 -35.36 5.02
CA SER A 386 -18.64 -35.05 4.76
C SER A 386 -19.37 -36.30 4.28
N THR A 387 -20.69 -36.29 4.36
CA THR A 387 -21.54 -37.33 3.78
C THR A 387 -22.40 -36.69 2.71
N ASN A 388 -22.35 -37.23 1.50
CA ASN A 388 -23.09 -36.74 0.35
C ASN A 388 -24.23 -37.69 0.02
N GLU A 389 -25.44 -37.17 -0.17
CA GLU A 389 -26.50 -37.95 -0.80
C GLU A 389 -26.28 -37.99 -2.31
N VAL A 390 -26.11 -39.20 -2.85
CA VAL A 390 -25.83 -39.43 -4.26
C VAL A 390 -26.90 -40.34 -4.86
N THR A 391 -27.58 -39.85 -5.90
CA THR A 391 -28.59 -40.58 -6.65
C THR A 391 -27.97 -41.17 -7.92
N ILE A 392 -28.09 -42.49 -8.07
CA ILE A 392 -27.64 -43.19 -9.28
C ILE A 392 -28.81 -43.28 -10.26
N ILE A 393 -28.62 -42.72 -11.44
CA ILE A 393 -29.62 -42.62 -12.50
C ILE A 393 -29.15 -43.45 -13.70
N GLY A 394 -29.87 -44.53 -14.00
CA GLY A 394 -29.68 -45.30 -15.22
C GLY A 394 -30.31 -44.59 -16.41
N MET A 395 -29.51 -44.20 -17.40
CA MET A 395 -29.93 -43.51 -18.62
C MET A 395 -29.89 -44.46 -19.81
N TYR A 396 -30.99 -44.56 -20.55
CA TYR A 396 -31.06 -45.26 -21.82
C TYR A 396 -31.54 -44.31 -22.91
N THR A 397 -30.77 -44.17 -23.98
CA THR A 397 -31.17 -43.39 -25.16
C THR A 397 -31.90 -44.30 -26.14
N LYS A 398 -33.19 -44.03 -26.37
CA LYS A 398 -34.02 -44.77 -27.32
C LYS A 398 -33.63 -44.39 -28.75
N THR A 399 -33.12 -45.38 -29.49
CA THR A 399 -32.86 -45.25 -30.93
C THR A 399 -34.13 -45.65 -31.72
N GLY A 400 -34.66 -44.75 -32.55
CA GLY A 400 -35.82 -45.00 -33.42
C GLY A 400 -36.91 -43.90 -33.36
N LYS A 401 -38.07 -44.14 -33.98
CA LYS A 401 -39.19 -43.18 -33.98
C LYS A 401 -39.67 -42.90 -32.54
N LEU A 402 -39.65 -41.63 -32.17
CA LEU A 402 -40.19 -41.13 -30.90
C LEU A 402 -41.68 -40.79 -31.07
N GLN A 403 -42.48 -41.06 -30.04
CA GLN A 403 -43.87 -40.59 -30.01
C GLN A 403 -43.90 -39.06 -29.84
N LYS A 404 -44.98 -38.40 -30.27
CA LYS A 404 -45.11 -36.94 -30.13
C LYS A 404 -45.05 -36.54 -28.65
N GLY A 405 -44.07 -35.73 -28.29
CA GLY A 405 -43.80 -35.33 -26.89
C GLY A 405 -42.94 -36.32 -26.09
N GLU A 406 -42.39 -37.36 -26.71
CA GLU A 406 -41.49 -38.32 -26.06
C GLU A 406 -40.03 -37.90 -26.20
N THR A 407 -39.31 -37.72 -25.08
CA THR A 407 -37.85 -37.54 -25.08
C THR A 407 -37.10 -38.84 -25.38
N ALA A 408 -35.98 -38.72 -26.10
CA ALA A 408 -35.11 -39.85 -26.46
C ALA A 408 -34.49 -40.53 -25.24
N ASN A 409 -34.09 -39.73 -24.23
CA ASN A 409 -33.48 -40.24 -23.02
C ASN A 409 -34.55 -40.72 -22.04
N LYS A 410 -34.38 -41.95 -21.54
CA LYS A 410 -35.21 -42.57 -20.53
C LYS A 410 -34.39 -42.84 -19.28
N TYR A 411 -34.95 -42.52 -18.12
CA TYR A 411 -34.22 -42.60 -16.85
C TYR A 411 -34.88 -43.58 -15.87
N LEU A 412 -34.05 -44.34 -15.16
CA LEU A 412 -34.42 -45.20 -14.04
C LEU A 412 -33.63 -44.77 -12.80
N CYS A 413 -34.33 -44.56 -11.69
CA CYS A 413 -33.67 -44.25 -10.43
C CYS A 413 -33.27 -45.56 -9.75
N LEU A 414 -31.97 -45.81 -9.71
CA LEU A 414 -31.41 -47.02 -9.12
C LEU A 414 -31.33 -46.91 -7.59
N GLY A 415 -31.36 -45.68 -7.07
CA GLY A 415 -31.47 -45.38 -5.64
C GLY A 415 -30.68 -44.12 -5.27
N SER A 416 -30.91 -43.62 -4.05
CA SER A 416 -30.16 -42.53 -3.43
C SER A 416 -29.43 -43.08 -2.21
N TYR A 417 -28.16 -42.74 -2.07
CA TYR A 417 -27.25 -43.36 -1.11
C TYR A 417 -26.37 -42.31 -0.46
N ASN A 418 -26.13 -42.47 0.84
CA ASN A 418 -25.17 -41.66 1.57
C ASN A 418 -23.75 -42.17 1.29
N VAL A 419 -22.94 -41.31 0.67
CA VAL A 419 -21.56 -41.60 0.30
C VAL A 419 -20.63 -40.75 1.17
N PRO A 420 -19.83 -41.37 2.05
CA PRO A 420 -18.83 -40.62 2.80
C PRO A 420 -17.77 -40.08 1.84
N ALA A 421 -17.29 -38.87 2.11
CA ALA A 421 -16.20 -38.23 1.40
C ALA A 421 -15.22 -37.64 2.41
N LYS A 422 -13.93 -37.70 2.10
CA LYS A 422 -12.89 -37.04 2.86
C LYS A 422 -12.13 -36.12 1.91
N SER A 423 -12.07 -34.84 2.23
CA SER A 423 -11.28 -33.85 1.51
C SER A 423 -10.05 -33.46 2.32
N SER A 424 -8.93 -33.26 1.64
CA SER A 424 -7.68 -32.76 2.23
C SER A 424 -7.10 -31.64 1.36
N LEU A 425 -6.74 -30.52 1.99
CA LEU A 425 -6.15 -29.34 1.35
C LEU A 425 -4.82 -29.02 2.04
N GLN A 426 -3.72 -29.10 1.30
CA GLN A 426 -2.41 -28.64 1.77
C GLN A 426 -2.21 -27.18 1.39
N TYR A 427 -1.82 -26.38 2.36
CA TYR A 427 -1.64 -24.96 2.17
C TYR A 427 -0.34 -24.45 2.81
N ALA A 428 0.11 -23.30 2.32
CA ALA A 428 1.19 -22.51 2.90
C ALA A 428 0.71 -21.06 3.07
N LEU A 429 0.79 -20.55 4.30
CA LEU A 429 0.54 -19.16 4.63
C LEU A 429 1.87 -18.49 4.96
N LYS A 430 2.17 -17.39 4.26
CA LYS A 430 3.39 -16.60 4.43
C LYS A 430 3.02 -15.19 4.86
N GLY A 431 3.68 -14.70 5.89
CA GLY A 431 3.60 -13.31 6.32
C GLY A 431 4.96 -12.64 6.24
N ASN A 432 4.96 -11.40 5.72
CA ASN A 432 6.14 -10.55 5.62
C ASN A 432 5.79 -9.13 6.07
N SER A 433 6.63 -8.54 6.90
CA SER A 433 6.53 -7.14 7.28
C SER A 433 7.92 -6.52 7.30
N LYS A 434 8.06 -5.32 6.76
CA LYS A 434 9.32 -4.56 6.75
C LYS A 434 9.03 -3.08 6.94
N LEU A 435 9.78 -2.42 7.82
CA LEU A 435 9.73 -0.99 8.05
C LEU A 435 11.11 -0.45 8.40
N SER A 436 11.42 0.74 7.90
CA SER A 436 12.60 1.51 8.31
C SER A 436 12.14 2.78 9.03
N HIS A 437 12.68 3.04 10.22
CA HIS A 437 12.35 4.22 11.02
C HIS A 437 13.63 4.89 11.53
N ILE A 438 13.70 6.21 11.38
CA ILE A 438 14.87 7.00 11.75
C ILE A 438 14.55 7.80 13.01
N LEU A 439 15.45 7.75 14.00
CA LEU A 439 15.36 8.54 15.23
C LEU A 439 16.72 9.12 15.62
N GLU A 440 16.69 10.21 16.39
CA GLU A 440 17.89 10.79 17.00
C GLU A 440 18.03 10.26 18.43
N VAL A 441 19.08 9.48 18.66
CA VAL A 441 19.41 8.86 19.95
C VAL A 441 20.59 9.54 20.60
N CYS A 442 20.65 9.45 21.93
CA CYS A 442 21.84 9.85 22.66
C CYS A 442 23.02 8.93 22.34
N ASP A 443 24.16 9.52 22.02
CA ASP A 443 25.40 8.82 21.76
C ASP A 443 26.01 8.31 23.06
N THR A 444 25.96 6.99 23.25
CA THR A 444 26.59 6.28 24.36
C THR A 444 27.95 5.68 23.97
N GLY A 445 28.46 5.99 22.77
CA GLY A 445 29.68 5.41 22.19
C GLY A 445 29.46 4.06 21.48
N ASN A 446 28.27 3.48 21.58
CA ASN A 446 27.92 2.16 21.03
C ASN A 446 26.69 2.18 20.11
N VAL A 447 26.28 3.35 19.62
CA VAL A 447 25.10 3.45 18.75
C VAL A 447 25.44 2.94 17.35
N ASN A 448 24.81 1.84 16.95
CA ASN A 448 24.87 1.39 15.57
C ASN A 448 23.99 2.29 14.69
N PRO A 449 24.54 2.98 13.67
CA PRO A 449 23.76 3.87 12.80
C PRO A 449 22.67 3.13 12.00
N ASN A 450 22.82 1.82 11.77
CA ASN A 450 21.85 0.97 11.07
C ASN A 450 21.64 -0.32 11.86
N GLU A 451 20.61 -0.35 12.69
CA GLU A 451 20.29 -1.51 13.51
C GLU A 451 19.17 -2.34 12.87
N SER A 452 19.42 -3.63 12.68
CA SER A 452 18.44 -4.57 12.14
C SER A 452 17.77 -5.35 13.28
N LEU A 453 16.44 -5.33 13.31
CA LEU A 453 15.63 -5.92 14.35
C LEU A 453 14.66 -6.94 13.74
N ASN A 454 14.60 -8.12 14.34
CA ASN A 454 13.65 -9.16 13.94
C ASN A 454 12.44 -9.13 14.87
N ALA A 455 11.26 -8.90 14.31
CA ALA A 455 9.99 -8.91 15.02
C ALA A 455 9.32 -10.28 14.91
N ASP A 456 8.82 -10.78 16.04
CA ASP A 456 8.06 -12.02 16.06
C ASP A 456 6.71 -11.82 15.36
N MET A 457 6.37 -12.76 14.48
CA MET A 457 5.13 -12.74 13.73
C MET A 457 4.31 -14.00 14.01
N LYS A 458 3.05 -13.78 14.37
CA LYS A 458 2.07 -14.83 14.59
C LYS A 458 1.14 -14.92 13.40
N LEU A 459 1.04 -16.12 12.82
CA LEU A 459 0.07 -16.42 11.77
C LEU A 459 -1.04 -17.29 12.34
N THR A 460 -2.28 -17.01 11.95
CA THR A 460 -3.45 -17.79 12.31
C THR A 460 -4.29 -18.00 11.07
N ASN A 461 -4.80 -19.20 10.87
CA ASN A 461 -5.67 -19.53 9.76
C ASN A 461 -6.82 -20.42 10.21
N ASN A 462 -7.94 -20.35 9.50
CA ASN A 462 -9.11 -21.16 9.75
C ASN A 462 -9.88 -21.41 8.44
N PHE A 463 -10.17 -22.68 8.16
CA PHE A 463 -11.07 -23.10 7.09
C PHE A 463 -12.50 -23.08 7.61
N THR A 464 -13.25 -22.04 7.26
CA THR A 464 -14.67 -21.89 7.66
C THR A 464 -15.58 -22.80 6.85
N LYS A 465 -15.18 -23.14 5.63
CA LYS A 465 -15.90 -24.05 4.74
C LYS A 465 -14.93 -24.96 4.00
N GLN A 466 -15.28 -26.24 3.91
CA GLN A 466 -14.59 -27.22 3.08
C GLN A 466 -15.58 -28.34 2.76
N GLU A 467 -16.31 -28.15 1.65
CA GLU A 467 -17.43 -28.99 1.25
C GLU A 467 -17.11 -29.73 -0.04
N THR A 468 -17.34 -31.04 -0.01
CA THR A 468 -17.21 -31.90 -1.19
C THR A 468 -18.58 -32.23 -1.73
N MET A 469 -18.76 -32.10 -3.04
CA MET A 469 -19.95 -32.53 -3.78
C MET A 469 -19.54 -33.60 -4.80
N ILE A 470 -20.29 -34.69 -4.84
CA ILE A 470 -20.02 -35.85 -5.70
C ILE A 470 -21.06 -35.90 -6.82
N GLY A 471 -20.61 -36.19 -8.04
CA GLY A 471 -21.46 -36.26 -9.21
C GLY A 471 -21.91 -34.88 -9.69
N ASP A 472 -22.83 -34.86 -10.65
CA ASP A 472 -23.44 -33.63 -11.16
C ASP A 472 -24.51 -33.15 -10.16
N TYR A 473 -24.09 -32.47 -9.11
CA TYR A 473 -24.94 -32.05 -7.98
C TYR A 473 -25.64 -33.24 -7.29
N GLY A 474 -24.87 -34.23 -6.84
CA GLY A 474 -25.40 -35.41 -6.15
C GLY A 474 -26.00 -36.46 -7.11
N ARG A 475 -25.69 -36.39 -8.41
CA ARG A 475 -26.24 -37.31 -9.42
C ARG A 475 -25.11 -38.01 -10.17
N ILE A 476 -25.21 -39.34 -10.27
CA ILE A 476 -24.32 -40.16 -11.10
C ILE A 476 -25.14 -40.79 -12.21
N TYR A 477 -24.78 -40.50 -13.45
CA TYR A 477 -25.45 -41.06 -14.62
C TYR A 477 -24.74 -42.32 -15.09
N ARG A 478 -25.53 -43.36 -15.33
CA ARG A 478 -25.06 -44.64 -15.87
C ARG A 478 -25.74 -44.94 -17.19
N THR A 479 -24.99 -45.05 -18.27
CA THR A 479 -25.54 -45.49 -19.54
C THR A 479 -25.97 -46.96 -19.47
N LEU A 480 -27.19 -47.24 -19.91
CA LEU A 480 -27.80 -48.57 -19.96
C LEU A 480 -28.03 -48.98 -21.41
N SER A 481 -27.79 -50.24 -21.74
CA SER A 481 -28.29 -50.85 -22.97
C SER A 481 -29.82 -51.04 -22.92
N LYS A 482 -30.44 -51.21 -24.10
CA LYS A 482 -31.87 -51.51 -24.23
C LYS A 482 -32.29 -52.73 -23.41
N SER A 483 -31.42 -53.74 -23.33
CA SER A 483 -31.68 -54.99 -22.60
C SER A 483 -31.66 -54.75 -21.08
N GLU A 484 -30.71 -53.95 -20.60
CA GLU A 484 -30.57 -53.60 -19.18
C GLU A 484 -31.73 -52.73 -18.73
N TYR A 485 -32.08 -51.69 -19.48
CA TYR A 485 -33.20 -50.80 -19.17
C TYR A 485 -34.52 -51.58 -19.00
N LYS A 486 -34.82 -52.52 -19.91
CA LYS A 486 -36.01 -53.37 -19.82
C LYS A 486 -36.01 -54.28 -18.59
N LYS A 487 -34.86 -54.87 -18.24
CA LYS A 487 -34.74 -55.77 -17.08
C LYS A 487 -34.84 -55.01 -15.76
N LEU A 488 -34.11 -53.89 -15.63
CA LEU A 488 -34.06 -53.07 -14.43
C LEU A 488 -35.38 -52.32 -14.19
N GLY A 489 -36.04 -51.84 -15.25
CA GLY A 489 -37.32 -51.12 -15.15
C GLY A 489 -38.49 -51.94 -14.59
N LYS A 490 -38.34 -53.26 -14.39
CA LYS A 490 -39.33 -54.10 -13.68
C LYS A 490 -39.26 -53.96 -12.16
N VAL A 491 -38.14 -53.45 -11.64
CA VAL A 491 -37.89 -53.35 -10.19
C VAL A 491 -37.62 -51.90 -9.78
N PHE A 492 -36.87 -51.17 -10.59
CA PHE A 492 -36.54 -49.76 -10.35
C PHE A 492 -37.60 -48.84 -10.96
N LYS A 493 -37.91 -47.76 -10.24
CA LYS A 493 -38.89 -46.77 -10.69
C LYS A 493 -38.29 -45.91 -11.80
N ARG A 494 -39.14 -45.48 -12.74
CA ARG A 494 -38.79 -44.40 -13.67
C ARG A 494 -38.67 -43.10 -12.90
N CYS A 495 -37.77 -42.24 -13.33
CA CYS A 495 -37.62 -40.90 -12.80
C CYS A 495 -37.22 -39.92 -13.90
N CYS A 496 -37.07 -38.66 -13.55
CA CYS A 496 -36.62 -37.62 -14.46
C CYS A 496 -35.09 -37.55 -14.49
N SER A 497 -34.53 -36.70 -15.36
CA SER A 497 -33.08 -36.47 -15.45
C SER A 497 -32.49 -35.95 -14.13
N ASP A 498 -33.29 -35.28 -13.29
CA ASP A 498 -32.89 -34.78 -11.97
C ASP A 498 -33.06 -35.81 -10.83
N GLY A 499 -33.52 -37.03 -11.14
CA GLY A 499 -33.79 -38.07 -10.15
C GLY A 499 -35.17 -37.98 -9.48
N SER A 500 -35.97 -36.94 -9.78
CA SER A 500 -37.29 -36.77 -9.20
C SER A 500 -38.31 -37.76 -9.78
N SER A 501 -39.30 -38.15 -8.96
CA SER A 501 -40.38 -39.05 -9.36
C SER A 501 -41.61 -38.31 -9.88
N LYS A 502 -41.46 -37.07 -10.38
CA LYS A 502 -42.60 -36.25 -10.84
C LYS A 502 -43.34 -36.96 -11.97
N SER A 503 -44.67 -36.88 -11.95
CA SER A 503 -45.57 -37.58 -12.88
C SER A 503 -45.41 -37.18 -14.36
N LYS A 504 -44.63 -36.12 -14.64
CA LYS A 504 -44.26 -35.66 -15.98
C LYS A 504 -42.77 -35.31 -16.02
N CYS A 505 -41.96 -36.28 -16.42
CA CYS A 505 -40.62 -36.02 -16.92
C CYS A 505 -40.78 -35.72 -18.41
N TYR A 506 -40.65 -34.45 -18.79
CA TYR A 506 -40.73 -34.06 -20.20
C TYR A 506 -39.52 -34.61 -20.96
#